data_AF-A0A923YXC2-F1
#
_entry.id   AF-A0A923YXC2-F1
#
_cell.length_a   1.000
_cell.length_b   1.000
_cell.length_c   1.000
_cell.angle_alpha   90.00
_cell.angle_beta   90.00
_cell.angle_gamma   90.00
#
_symmetry.space_group_name_H-M   'P 1'
#
loop_
_entity.id
_entity.type
_entity.pdbx_description
1 polymer ?
#
loop_
_entity_poly.entity_id
_entity_poly.type
_entity_poly.pdbx_seq_one_letter_code
_entity_poly.pdbx_strand_id
1 'polypeptide(L)'
;TIKIELQNRVNQIAKNYYNDYKQNEVHNLAILVIDVRTRNILAYVGNAPTDKFHKKDVDIIGAPRSTGSILKPFLFAQMLDAGEILPNTLVADIPTQISGYTPQNFDLTFDGAVPAQKALSRSLNIPAVLMLQNHGVNNFYELLQKFKLKDIKKQPSHYGLSLILGGAESNLWDLCRTYANLTSTLNYYNQTQGKYRTKEFSELNFSSNFKIDFGSNSHQKTILGAGSIYLTYQSMKEVNRPEGDEAWRFYDSSVEIAWKTGTSFGNRDAWAIGTNAHYVVGVWVGNASGEGRAALTGITSAAPILFDVFNLLPKQKWFQTPVNDLELAQTCSLSGYLAQNDCPKTKQFICKNGKKTSICPYHKLVHLDTSEQYQVNSNCESTTKIINKKWFVLPPVMQFYYKNSHVDYKLLPPFRDDCEVIQQGTMDFIYPKTDSKIYLTKNFNSAVQPAIFKVACSNKNAKLFWYIDRQFKGTTQTFHEMQISAQSGYHYITVVDESGNEISRKIEIIK
;
A
#
# COMPACT_ATOMS: atom_id res chain seq x y z
N THR A 1 0.99 35.35 8.24
CA THR A 1 1.50 34.42 9.28
C THR A 1 2.91 33.90 9.00
N ILE A 2 3.49 34.19 7.82
CA ILE A 2 4.85 33.84 7.42
C ILE A 2 5.91 34.30 8.44
N LYS A 3 6.90 33.43 8.69
CA LYS A 3 8.11 33.78 9.45
C LYS A 3 9.23 34.14 8.47
N ILE A 4 9.62 35.42 8.45
CA ILE A 4 10.55 35.98 7.44
C ILE A 4 11.88 35.21 7.39
N GLU A 5 12.51 34.94 8.54
CA GLU A 5 13.78 34.21 8.58
C GLU A 5 13.67 32.79 8.01
N LEU A 6 12.61 32.06 8.38
CA LEU A 6 12.36 30.71 7.86
C LEU A 6 12.07 30.77 6.36
N GLN A 7 11.22 31.69 5.90
CA GLN A 7 10.90 31.86 4.48
C GLN A 7 12.16 32.08 3.65
N ASN A 8 13.08 32.94 4.10
CA ASN A 8 14.32 33.22 3.37
C ASN A 8 15.21 31.97 3.28
N ARG A 9 15.31 31.16 4.35
CA ARG A 9 16.06 29.90 4.33
C ARG A 9 15.40 28.85 3.42
N VAL A 10 14.07 28.76 3.42
CA VAL A 10 13.33 27.85 2.52
C VAL A 10 13.47 28.28 1.06
N ASN A 11 13.45 29.59 0.77
CA ASN A 11 13.74 30.11 -0.57
C ASN A 11 15.15 29.74 -1.05
N GLN A 12 16.15 29.76 -0.16
CA GLN A 12 17.51 29.36 -0.50
C GLN A 12 17.60 27.86 -0.81
N ILE A 13 16.93 27.01 -0.03
CA ILE A 13 16.83 25.56 -0.32
C ILE A 13 16.19 25.36 -1.70
N ALA A 14 15.04 25.98 -1.95
CA ALA A 14 14.34 25.92 -3.23
C ALA A 14 15.25 26.33 -4.40
N LYS A 15 16.00 27.43 -4.25
CA LYS A 15 16.92 27.91 -5.29
C LYS A 15 18.07 26.95 -5.55
N ASN A 16 18.65 26.34 -4.51
CA ASN A 16 19.75 25.39 -4.64
C ASN A 16 19.29 24.15 -5.41
N TYR A 17 18.22 23.49 -4.96
CA TYR A 17 17.69 22.31 -5.64
C TYR A 17 17.21 22.60 -7.07
N TYR A 18 16.61 23.77 -7.32
CA TYR A 18 16.26 24.19 -8.67
C TYR A 18 17.48 24.25 -9.60
N ASN A 19 18.63 24.76 -9.13
CA ASN A 19 19.84 24.85 -9.94
C ASN A 19 20.42 23.48 -10.32
N ASP A 20 20.21 22.48 -9.47
CA ASP A 20 20.63 21.10 -9.74
C ASP A 20 19.62 20.40 -10.67
N TYR A 21 18.33 20.53 -10.37
CA TYR A 21 17.25 19.84 -11.08
C TYR A 21 17.04 20.36 -12.51
N LYS A 22 17.26 21.64 -12.77
CA LYS A 22 17.14 22.20 -14.13
C LYS A 22 18.13 21.58 -15.13
N GLN A 23 19.26 21.02 -14.65
CA GLN A 23 20.22 20.31 -15.50
C GLN A 23 19.64 18.99 -16.05
N ASN A 24 18.63 18.45 -15.37
CA ASN A 24 17.85 17.28 -15.79
C ASN A 24 16.46 17.67 -16.32
N GLU A 25 16.31 18.92 -16.78
CA GLU A 25 15.08 19.44 -17.38
C GLU A 25 13.86 19.36 -16.45
N VAL A 26 14.07 19.54 -15.15
CA VAL A 26 13.05 19.69 -14.12
C VAL A 26 13.09 21.12 -13.59
N HIS A 27 12.06 21.91 -13.88
CA HIS A 27 12.13 23.36 -13.79
C HIS A 27 11.20 24.00 -12.74
N ASN A 28 10.37 23.21 -12.07
CA ASN A 28 9.43 23.71 -11.06
C ASN A 28 9.49 22.89 -9.77
N LEU A 29 9.31 23.56 -8.64
CA LEU A 29 9.12 22.94 -7.34
C LEU A 29 8.31 23.86 -6.44
N ALA A 30 7.65 23.29 -5.44
CA ALA A 30 6.89 24.02 -4.45
C ALA A 30 7.10 23.45 -3.05
N ILE A 31 7.07 24.33 -2.05
CA ILE A 31 7.31 23.99 -0.64
C ILE A 31 6.30 24.73 0.22
N LEU A 32 5.62 24.01 1.11
CA LEU A 32 4.67 24.56 2.08
C LEU A 32 5.03 24.10 3.48
N VAL A 33 5.17 25.04 4.42
CA VAL A 33 5.47 24.75 5.85
C VAL A 33 4.34 25.29 6.72
N ILE A 34 3.80 24.43 7.58
CA ILE A 34 2.60 24.72 8.38
C ILE A 34 2.86 24.44 9.85
N ASP A 35 2.42 25.36 10.71
CA ASP A 35 2.29 25.12 12.15
C ASP A 35 0.99 24.35 12.42
N VAL A 36 1.10 23.16 13.01
CA VAL A 36 -0.04 22.27 13.25
C VAL A 36 -1.03 22.93 14.21
N ARG A 37 -0.58 23.49 15.33
CA ARG A 37 -1.47 24.01 16.38
C ARG A 37 -2.35 25.17 15.91
N THR A 38 -1.79 26.05 15.10
CA THR A 38 -2.43 27.30 14.65
C THR A 38 -2.89 27.28 13.20
N ARG A 39 -2.56 26.22 12.45
CA ARG A 39 -2.69 26.12 11.00
C ARG A 39 -1.98 27.24 10.23
N ASN A 40 -1.10 27.99 10.87
CA ASN A 40 -0.42 29.11 10.26
C ASN A 40 0.55 28.62 9.20
N ILE A 41 0.53 29.28 8.04
CA ILE A 41 1.55 29.11 7.01
C ILE A 41 2.81 29.83 7.47
N LEU A 42 3.87 29.07 7.71
CA LEU A 42 5.15 29.60 8.20
C LEU A 42 6.11 29.93 7.05
N ALA A 43 6.06 29.15 5.97
CA ALA A 43 6.76 29.42 4.72
C ALA A 43 5.94 28.91 3.51
N TYR A 44 6.01 29.64 2.40
CA TYR A 44 5.27 29.40 1.17
C TYR A 44 6.17 29.64 -0.04
N VAL A 45 6.47 28.59 -0.80
CA VAL A 45 7.17 28.65 -2.08
C VAL A 45 6.23 28.10 -3.13
N GLY A 46 5.54 28.99 -3.85
CA GLY A 46 4.56 28.61 -4.88
C GLY A 46 5.19 28.03 -6.15
N ASN A 47 6.44 28.40 -6.44
CA ASN A 47 7.22 27.86 -7.55
C ASN A 47 8.73 28.08 -7.34
N ALA A 48 9.55 27.38 -8.12
CA ALA A 48 10.98 27.61 -8.26
C ALA A 48 11.25 29.03 -8.81
N PRO A 49 12.46 29.59 -8.61
CA PRO A 49 12.89 30.83 -9.25
C PRO A 49 13.24 30.60 -10.74
N THR A 50 12.26 30.09 -11.49
CA THR A 50 12.37 29.71 -12.90
C THR A 50 11.94 30.87 -13.81
N ASP A 51 11.88 30.62 -15.12
CA ASP A 51 11.57 31.63 -16.14
C ASP A 51 10.15 31.53 -16.73
N LYS A 52 9.82 32.45 -17.63
CA LYS A 52 8.51 32.52 -18.30
C LYS A 52 8.23 31.30 -19.17
N PHE A 53 9.26 30.73 -19.82
CA PHE A 53 9.11 29.54 -20.66
C PHE A 53 8.71 28.34 -19.80
N HIS A 54 9.31 28.22 -18.61
CA HIS A 54 9.03 27.21 -17.60
C HIS A 54 7.90 27.57 -16.62
N LYS A 55 7.00 28.48 -17.03
CA LYS A 55 5.75 28.81 -16.30
C LYS A 55 5.97 29.31 -14.86
N LYS A 56 6.96 30.19 -14.64
CA LYS A 56 7.26 30.78 -13.31
C LYS A 56 6.06 31.35 -12.54
N ASP A 57 5.04 31.83 -13.24
CA ASP A 57 3.88 32.51 -12.65
C ASP A 57 2.79 31.53 -12.18
N VAL A 58 2.95 30.22 -12.43
CA VAL A 58 2.03 29.19 -11.92
C VAL A 58 2.35 28.90 -10.46
N ASP A 59 1.39 29.18 -9.58
CA ASP A 59 1.45 28.71 -8.20
C ASP A 59 1.08 27.22 -8.13
N ILE A 60 2.08 26.38 -7.93
CA ILE A 60 1.92 24.94 -7.92
C ILE A 60 1.21 24.45 -6.65
N ILE A 61 1.25 25.20 -5.55
CA ILE A 61 0.68 24.76 -4.26
C ILE A 61 -0.83 24.49 -4.38
N GLY A 62 -1.53 25.34 -5.15
CA GLY A 62 -2.94 25.19 -5.44
C GLY A 62 -3.27 24.44 -6.74
N ALA A 63 -2.28 24.04 -7.53
CA ALA A 63 -2.49 23.42 -8.83
C ALA A 63 -2.80 21.91 -8.67
N PRO A 64 -3.84 21.39 -9.36
CA PRO A 64 -4.13 19.97 -9.37
C PRO A 64 -3.03 19.20 -10.10
N ARG A 65 -2.57 18.13 -9.47
CA ARG A 65 -1.49 17.25 -9.94
C ARG A 65 -1.83 15.81 -9.56
N SER A 66 -1.35 14.85 -10.35
CA SER A 66 -1.58 13.43 -10.05
C SER A 66 -1.03 13.10 -8.66
N THR A 67 -1.85 12.45 -7.86
CA THR A 67 -1.52 12.14 -6.45
C THR A 67 -0.43 11.07 -6.31
N GLY A 68 -0.15 10.30 -7.37
CA GLY A 68 0.71 9.12 -7.27
C GLY A 68 0.31 8.23 -6.09
N SER A 69 1.29 7.88 -5.24
CA SER A 69 1.09 7.06 -4.04
C SER A 69 0.78 7.84 -2.75
N ILE A 70 0.58 9.17 -2.81
CA ILE A 70 0.48 10.00 -1.58
C ILE A 70 -0.82 9.76 -0.80
N LEU A 71 -1.82 9.12 -1.40
CA LEU A 71 -3.11 8.79 -0.77
C LEU A 71 -3.10 7.49 0.05
N LYS A 72 -2.09 6.63 -0.11
CA LYS A 72 -1.99 5.32 0.58
C LYS A 72 -2.11 5.41 2.11
N PRO A 73 -1.50 6.39 2.80
CA PRO A 73 -1.68 6.54 4.24
C PRO A 73 -3.13 6.75 4.68
N PHE A 74 -3.93 7.43 3.86
CA PHE A 74 -5.33 7.70 4.20
C PHE A 74 -6.18 6.42 4.14
N LEU A 75 -5.96 5.58 3.13
CA LEU A 75 -6.60 4.28 3.01
C LEU A 75 -6.21 3.38 4.20
N PHE A 76 -4.91 3.30 4.48
CA PHE A 76 -4.39 2.50 5.60
C PHE A 76 -4.99 2.94 6.93
N ALA A 77 -5.02 4.25 7.20
CA ALA A 77 -5.61 4.80 8.41
C ALA A 77 -7.11 4.48 8.53
N GLN A 78 -7.86 4.57 7.43
CA GLN A 78 -9.29 4.26 7.41
C GLN A 78 -9.56 2.78 7.67
N MET A 79 -8.79 1.87 7.06
CA MET A 79 -8.96 0.43 7.27
C MET A 79 -8.61 0.01 8.70
N LEU A 80 -7.56 0.60 9.30
CA LEU A 80 -7.24 0.43 10.72
C LEU A 80 -8.36 0.94 11.63
N ASP A 81 -8.94 2.11 11.29
CA ASP A 81 -10.00 2.74 12.05
C ASP A 81 -11.34 1.98 11.97
N ALA A 82 -11.60 1.35 10.82
CA ALA A 82 -12.73 0.45 10.58
C ALA A 82 -12.56 -0.93 11.24
N GLY A 83 -11.32 -1.33 11.53
CA GLY A 83 -10.99 -2.66 12.05
C GLY A 83 -10.94 -3.74 10.98
N GLU A 84 -10.73 -3.38 9.72
CA GLU A 84 -10.62 -4.31 8.59
C GLU A 84 -9.25 -4.98 8.55
N ILE A 85 -8.21 -4.27 8.98
CA ILE A 85 -6.84 -4.76 9.10
C ILE A 85 -6.23 -4.31 10.43
N LEU A 86 -5.17 -5.00 10.86
CA LEU A 86 -4.23 -4.58 11.89
C LEU A 86 -2.90 -4.20 11.24
N PRO A 87 -1.99 -3.47 11.93
CA PRO A 87 -0.71 -3.06 11.36
C PRO A 87 0.09 -4.21 10.74
N ASN A 88 0.11 -5.37 11.40
CA ASN A 88 0.88 -6.52 10.95
C ASN A 88 0.07 -7.55 10.12
N THR A 89 -1.21 -7.30 9.86
CA THR A 89 -2.04 -8.19 9.04
C THR A 89 -1.35 -8.41 7.68
N LEU A 90 -1.13 -9.68 7.32
CA LEU A 90 -0.57 -10.01 6.02
C LEU A 90 -1.54 -9.63 4.91
N VAL A 91 -1.02 -8.89 3.95
CA VAL A 91 -1.69 -8.52 2.69
C VAL A 91 -0.96 -9.16 1.52
N ALA A 92 -1.70 -9.47 0.48
CA ALA A 92 -1.17 -10.12 -0.71
C ALA A 92 -0.28 -9.17 -1.52
N ASP A 93 0.90 -9.65 -1.92
CA ASP A 93 1.75 -9.02 -2.91
C ASP A 93 2.10 -10.05 -3.99
N ILE A 94 1.16 -10.26 -4.90
CA ILE A 94 1.22 -11.31 -5.93
C ILE A 94 0.82 -10.75 -7.29
N PRO A 95 1.21 -11.38 -8.41
CA PRO A 95 0.72 -11.01 -9.73
C PRO A 95 -0.81 -10.94 -9.73
N THR A 96 -1.32 -9.75 -10.01
CA THR A 96 -2.74 -9.45 -9.95
C THR A 96 -3.14 -8.75 -11.25
N GLN A 97 -4.26 -9.15 -11.82
CA GLN A 97 -4.88 -8.44 -12.93
C GLN A 97 -6.30 -8.05 -12.56
N ILE A 98 -6.67 -6.81 -12.89
CA ILE A 98 -7.96 -6.22 -12.55
C ILE A 98 -8.51 -5.56 -13.80
N SER A 99 -9.61 -6.10 -14.32
CA SER A 99 -10.32 -5.55 -15.49
C SER A 99 -9.39 -5.28 -16.69
N GLY A 100 -8.43 -6.19 -16.96
CA GLY A 100 -7.46 -6.07 -18.05
C GLY A 100 -6.16 -5.35 -17.69
N TYR A 101 -6.11 -4.60 -16.58
CA TYR A 101 -4.91 -3.89 -16.11
C TYR A 101 -4.11 -4.72 -15.11
N THR A 102 -2.78 -4.76 -15.27
CA THR A 102 -1.87 -5.46 -14.35
C THR A 102 -1.06 -4.42 -13.57
N PRO A 103 -1.46 -4.06 -12.34
CA PRO A 103 -0.62 -3.22 -11.49
C PRO A 103 0.74 -3.89 -11.24
N GLN A 104 1.80 -3.09 -11.25
CA GLN A 104 3.15 -3.55 -10.98
C GLN A 104 3.74 -2.77 -9.81
N ASN A 105 4.51 -3.47 -8.97
CA ASN A 105 5.39 -2.81 -8.01
C ASN A 105 6.50 -2.07 -8.75
N PHE A 106 7.10 -1.08 -8.08
CA PHE A 106 8.16 -0.28 -8.70
C PHE A 106 9.39 -1.13 -9.07
N ASP A 107 9.71 -2.14 -8.26
CA ASP A 107 10.80 -3.09 -8.47
C ASP A 107 10.45 -4.28 -9.38
N LEU A 108 9.19 -4.37 -9.85
CA LEU A 108 8.67 -5.48 -10.66
C LEU A 108 8.76 -6.87 -9.99
N THR A 109 8.96 -6.92 -8.67
CA THR A 109 9.00 -8.16 -7.90
C THR A 109 7.76 -8.34 -7.02
N PHE A 110 7.61 -9.54 -6.46
CA PHE A 110 6.48 -9.92 -5.61
C PHE A 110 6.98 -10.66 -4.37
N ASP A 111 6.47 -10.27 -3.21
CA ASP A 111 6.83 -10.88 -1.93
C ASP A 111 5.86 -11.96 -1.45
N GLY A 112 4.74 -12.16 -2.15
CA GLY A 112 3.70 -13.12 -1.79
C GLY A 112 2.78 -12.62 -0.69
N ALA A 113 3.31 -12.46 0.52
CA ALA A 113 2.57 -11.96 1.67
C ALA A 113 3.43 -10.98 2.48
N VAL A 114 2.89 -9.79 2.74
CA VAL A 114 3.64 -8.69 3.40
C VAL A 114 2.79 -8.11 4.53
N PRO A 115 3.36 -7.79 5.71
CA PRO A 115 2.64 -7.04 6.74
C PRO A 115 2.11 -5.71 6.21
N ALA A 116 0.86 -5.36 6.50
CA ALA A 116 0.21 -4.16 5.94
C ALA A 116 0.99 -2.85 6.21
N GLN A 117 1.60 -2.71 7.40
CA GLN A 117 2.47 -1.58 7.72
C GLN A 117 3.70 -1.50 6.81
N LYS A 118 4.30 -2.66 6.48
CA LYS A 118 5.46 -2.74 5.57
C LYS A 118 5.05 -2.45 4.12
N ALA A 119 3.85 -2.88 3.73
CA ALA A 119 3.31 -2.54 2.41
C ALA A 119 3.12 -1.02 2.25
N LEU A 120 2.66 -0.33 3.29
CA LEU A 120 2.59 1.14 3.31
C LEU A 120 3.99 1.77 3.32
N SER A 121 4.90 1.26 4.16
CA SER A 121 6.23 1.83 4.33
C SER A 121 7.03 1.76 3.02
N ARG A 122 7.06 0.59 2.37
CA ARG A 122 7.66 0.38 1.05
C ARG A 122 6.82 0.91 -0.10
N SER A 123 5.63 1.44 0.19
CA SER A 123 4.73 2.02 -0.80
C SER A 123 4.36 1.06 -1.94
N LEU A 124 4.18 -0.24 -1.65
CA LEU A 124 3.86 -1.26 -2.64
C LEU A 124 2.52 -0.96 -3.33
N ASN A 125 2.44 -1.23 -4.64
CA ASN A 125 1.26 -0.87 -5.44
C ASN A 125 0.18 -1.93 -5.33
N ILE A 126 0.56 -3.20 -5.43
CA ILE A 126 -0.39 -4.31 -5.47
C ILE A 126 -1.15 -4.47 -4.15
N PRO A 127 -0.48 -4.49 -2.98
CA PRO A 127 -1.20 -4.49 -1.70
C PRO A 127 -2.14 -3.30 -1.55
N ALA A 128 -1.74 -2.10 -1.98
CA ALA A 128 -2.58 -0.91 -1.87
C ALA A 128 -3.85 -1.02 -2.72
N VAL A 129 -3.73 -1.57 -3.93
CA VAL A 129 -4.87 -1.82 -4.83
C VAL A 129 -5.81 -2.88 -4.26
N LEU A 130 -5.28 -3.99 -3.75
CA LEU A 130 -6.09 -5.05 -3.14
C LEU A 130 -6.76 -4.60 -1.83
N MET A 131 -6.05 -3.80 -1.04
CA MET A 131 -6.63 -3.13 0.12
C MET A 131 -7.79 -2.19 -0.27
N LEU A 132 -7.63 -1.39 -1.33
CA LEU A 132 -8.72 -0.53 -1.82
C LEU A 132 -9.89 -1.36 -2.36
N GLN A 133 -9.62 -2.47 -3.03
CA GLN A 133 -10.65 -3.37 -3.53
C GLN A 133 -11.48 -3.98 -2.38
N ASN A 134 -10.81 -4.46 -1.33
CA ASN A 134 -11.46 -5.02 -0.15
C ASN A 134 -12.21 -3.97 0.66
N HIS A 135 -11.61 -2.78 0.83
CA HIS A 135 -12.23 -1.67 1.56
C HIS A 135 -13.42 -1.06 0.79
N GLY A 136 -13.35 -1.07 -0.54
CA GLY A 136 -14.32 -0.45 -1.43
C GLY A 136 -13.93 0.97 -1.83
N VAL A 137 -14.00 1.26 -3.14
CA VAL A 137 -13.66 2.56 -3.72
C VAL A 137 -14.57 3.68 -3.21
N ASN A 138 -15.86 3.40 -3.00
CA ASN A 138 -16.82 4.37 -2.49
C ASN A 138 -16.47 4.82 -1.06
N ASN A 139 -16.18 3.87 -0.17
CA ASN A 139 -15.82 4.15 1.21
C ASN A 139 -14.56 5.02 1.31
N PHE A 140 -13.57 4.72 0.46
CA PHE A 140 -12.35 5.52 0.40
C PHE A 140 -12.61 6.91 -0.19
N TYR A 141 -13.38 7.00 -1.28
CA TYR A 141 -13.75 8.27 -1.88
C TYR A 141 -14.47 9.19 -0.88
N GLU A 142 -15.42 8.66 -0.11
CA GLU A 142 -16.13 9.42 0.93
C GLU A 142 -15.18 9.98 2.00
N LEU A 143 -14.13 9.25 2.39
CA LEU A 143 -13.10 9.77 3.28
C LEU A 143 -12.39 10.97 2.65
N LEU A 144 -11.99 10.86 1.38
CA LEU A 144 -11.31 11.95 0.66
C LEU A 144 -12.21 13.20 0.55
N GLN A 145 -13.53 13.01 0.39
CA GLN A 145 -14.50 14.11 0.43
C GLN A 145 -14.61 14.73 1.84
N LYS A 146 -14.57 13.92 2.91
CA LYS A 146 -14.51 14.44 4.31
C LYS A 146 -13.24 15.23 4.57
N PHE A 147 -12.12 14.88 3.94
CA PHE A 147 -10.89 15.67 3.94
C PHE A 147 -10.93 16.89 3.00
N LYS A 148 -12.04 17.09 2.27
CA LYS A 148 -12.26 18.21 1.36
C LYS A 148 -11.15 18.32 0.29
N LEU A 149 -10.66 17.19 -0.22
CA LEU A 149 -9.69 17.19 -1.33
C LEU A 149 -10.42 17.63 -2.61
N LYS A 150 -10.39 18.94 -2.90
CA LYS A 150 -11.36 19.58 -3.78
C LYS A 150 -11.26 19.16 -5.24
N ASP A 151 -10.10 18.65 -5.66
CA ASP A 151 -9.81 18.26 -7.05
C ASP A 151 -10.19 16.80 -7.36
N ILE A 152 -10.59 16.03 -6.35
CA ILE A 152 -11.17 14.69 -6.52
C ILE A 152 -12.68 14.86 -6.76
N LYS A 153 -13.04 15.28 -7.98
CA LYS A 153 -14.40 15.72 -8.35
C LYS A 153 -15.24 14.66 -9.07
N LYS A 154 -14.61 13.62 -9.62
CA LYS A 154 -15.31 12.62 -10.44
C LYS A 154 -15.94 11.55 -9.55
N GLN A 155 -16.95 10.87 -10.07
CA GLN A 155 -17.61 9.78 -9.36
C GLN A 155 -16.62 8.63 -9.07
N PRO A 156 -16.81 7.85 -7.98
CA PRO A 156 -15.94 6.72 -7.64
C PRO A 156 -15.72 5.72 -8.78
N SER A 157 -16.76 5.46 -9.59
CA SER A 157 -16.70 4.57 -10.75
C SER A 157 -15.75 5.05 -11.85
N HIS A 158 -15.52 6.35 -11.95
CA HIS A 158 -14.55 6.92 -12.89
C HIS A 158 -13.11 6.61 -12.47
N TYR A 159 -12.80 6.74 -11.18
CA TYR A 159 -11.45 6.48 -10.68
C TYR A 159 -11.16 4.98 -10.56
N GLY A 160 -12.14 4.20 -10.10
CA GLY A 160 -11.96 2.79 -9.79
C GLY A 160 -10.76 2.56 -8.86
N LEU A 161 -10.05 1.45 -9.05
CA LEU A 161 -8.86 1.13 -8.24
C LEU A 161 -7.65 2.01 -8.55
N SER A 162 -7.64 2.73 -9.68
CA SER A 162 -6.56 3.66 -10.00
C SER A 162 -6.50 4.85 -9.02
N LEU A 163 -7.59 5.09 -8.26
CA LEU A 163 -7.66 6.11 -7.21
C LEU A 163 -6.49 6.06 -6.24
N ILE A 164 -6.03 4.87 -5.84
CA ILE A 164 -4.92 4.69 -4.88
C ILE A 164 -3.53 4.77 -5.52
N LEU A 165 -3.46 4.77 -6.86
CA LEU A 165 -2.22 4.77 -7.64
C LEU A 165 -1.96 6.07 -8.41
N GLY A 166 -2.73 7.13 -8.14
CA GLY A 166 -2.54 8.43 -8.79
C GLY A 166 -3.48 8.71 -9.96
N GLY A 167 -4.53 7.91 -10.14
CA GLY A 167 -5.59 8.18 -11.11
C GLY A 167 -6.48 9.39 -10.76
N ALA A 168 -6.33 9.93 -9.55
CA ALA A 168 -6.95 11.18 -9.13
C ALA A 168 -5.92 12.30 -8.93
N GLU A 169 -6.41 13.54 -9.03
CA GLU A 169 -5.63 14.74 -8.84
C GLU A 169 -5.91 15.36 -7.47
N SER A 170 -4.89 15.95 -6.87
CA SER A 170 -4.98 16.78 -5.67
C SER A 170 -3.94 17.89 -5.73
N ASN A 171 -3.88 18.73 -4.70
CA ASN A 171 -2.96 19.85 -4.63
C ASN A 171 -2.22 19.85 -3.28
N LEU A 172 -1.06 20.52 -3.24
CA LEU A 172 -0.20 20.51 -2.05
C LEU A 172 -0.91 21.13 -0.84
N TRP A 173 -1.74 22.15 -1.06
CA TRP A 173 -2.52 22.81 0.00
C TRP A 173 -3.44 21.83 0.74
N ASP A 174 -4.33 21.14 0.02
CA ASP A 174 -5.34 20.25 0.58
C ASP A 174 -4.69 19.03 1.27
N LEU A 175 -3.62 18.49 0.68
CA LEU A 175 -2.86 17.40 1.28
C LEU A 175 -2.22 17.84 2.60
N CYS A 176 -1.48 18.95 2.60
CA CYS A 176 -0.84 19.47 3.81
C CYS A 176 -1.86 19.89 4.89
N ARG A 177 -3.00 20.46 4.49
CA ARG A 177 -4.15 20.71 5.38
C ARG A 177 -4.62 19.42 6.05
N THR A 178 -4.76 18.35 5.27
CA THR A 178 -5.19 17.05 5.80
C THR A 178 -4.22 16.53 6.85
N TYR A 179 -2.92 16.51 6.57
CA TYR A 179 -1.90 16.12 7.54
C TYR A 179 -1.89 17.00 8.79
N ALA A 180 -2.07 18.32 8.66
CA ALA A 180 -2.11 19.22 9.81
C ALA A 180 -3.29 18.91 10.73
N ASN A 181 -4.46 18.62 10.14
CA ASN A 181 -5.66 18.27 10.89
C ASN A 181 -5.56 16.88 11.57
N LEU A 182 -5.02 15.87 10.89
CA LEU A 182 -4.78 14.55 11.48
C LEU A 182 -3.78 14.63 12.65
N THR A 183 -2.68 15.36 12.45
CA THR A 183 -1.65 15.55 13.48
C THR A 183 -2.21 16.27 14.72
N SER A 184 -3.03 17.31 14.51
CA SER A 184 -3.67 18.03 15.62
C SER A 184 -4.72 17.19 16.33
N THR A 185 -5.46 16.33 15.61
CA THR A 185 -6.39 15.36 16.21
C THR A 185 -5.65 14.46 17.19
N LEU A 186 -4.54 13.86 16.75
CA LEU A 186 -3.70 12.99 17.58
C LEU A 186 -3.13 13.74 18.81
N ASN A 187 -2.58 14.93 18.59
CA ASN A 187 -2.00 15.73 19.68
C ASN A 187 -3.05 16.12 20.71
N TYR A 188 -4.20 16.61 20.26
CA TYR A 188 -5.27 17.07 21.14
C TYR A 188 -5.87 15.92 21.95
N TYR A 189 -6.06 14.76 21.31
CA TYR A 189 -6.54 13.55 21.98
C TYR A 189 -5.62 13.14 23.14
N ASN A 190 -4.30 13.15 22.90
CA ASN A 190 -3.31 12.85 23.94
C ASN A 190 -3.29 13.90 25.06
N GLN A 191 -3.27 15.19 24.70
CA GLN A 191 -3.24 16.30 25.66
C GLN A 191 -4.46 16.32 26.58
N THR A 192 -5.62 15.93 26.06
CA THR A 192 -6.89 15.90 26.81
C THR A 192 -7.25 14.53 27.36
N GLN A 193 -6.36 13.55 27.19
CA GLN A 193 -6.54 12.17 27.64
C GLN A 193 -7.85 11.54 27.15
N GLY A 194 -8.20 11.76 25.88
CA GLY A 194 -9.30 11.04 25.23
C GLY A 194 -10.44 11.88 24.68
N LYS A 195 -10.23 13.19 24.47
CA LYS A 195 -11.23 14.08 23.87
C LYS A 195 -10.80 14.53 22.48
N TYR A 196 -11.80 14.70 21.63
CA TYR A 196 -11.74 15.27 20.30
C TYR A 196 -12.35 16.68 20.30
N ARG A 197 -12.19 17.39 19.20
CA ARG A 197 -12.83 18.69 18.93
C ARG A 197 -13.93 18.56 17.89
N THR A 198 -15.05 19.23 18.10
CA THR A 198 -16.20 19.17 17.18
C THR A 198 -15.92 19.83 15.83
N LYS A 199 -14.99 20.79 15.76
CA LYS A 199 -14.55 21.46 14.52
C LYS A 199 -13.04 21.33 14.30
N GLU A 200 -12.50 20.13 14.51
CA GLU A 200 -11.06 19.89 14.36
C GLU A 200 -10.55 20.15 12.94
N PHE A 201 -11.33 19.76 11.92
CA PHE A 201 -10.94 19.91 10.51
C PHE A 201 -11.14 21.35 10.01
N SER A 202 -10.10 22.17 10.14
CA SER A 202 -10.08 23.59 9.79
C SER A 202 -9.19 23.89 8.58
N GLU A 203 -9.42 25.04 7.95
CA GLU A 203 -8.55 25.57 6.88
C GLU A 203 -7.19 26.03 7.38
N LEU A 204 -6.25 26.15 6.43
CA LEU A 204 -4.94 26.76 6.67
C LEU A 204 -5.05 28.28 6.77
N ASN A 205 -4.19 28.87 7.60
CA ASN A 205 -4.27 30.28 7.94
C ASN A 205 -3.07 31.10 7.42
N PHE A 206 -3.35 32.06 6.55
CA PHE A 206 -2.39 33.07 6.10
C PHE A 206 -2.62 34.45 6.76
N SER A 207 -3.77 34.69 7.38
CA SER A 207 -4.16 35.97 8.00
C SER A 207 -3.77 36.03 9.48
N SER A 208 -3.11 37.12 9.91
CA SER A 208 -2.71 37.31 11.31
C SER A 208 -3.90 37.44 12.27
N ASN A 209 -5.04 37.92 11.76
CA ASN A 209 -6.21 38.24 12.58
C ASN A 209 -7.22 37.09 12.63
N PHE A 210 -6.97 36.02 11.86
CA PHE A 210 -7.84 34.86 11.86
C PHE A 210 -7.56 33.98 13.08
N LYS A 211 -8.60 33.78 13.89
CA LYS A 211 -8.59 32.87 15.02
C LYS A 211 -9.45 31.66 14.68
N ILE A 212 -8.84 30.47 14.77
CA ILE A 212 -9.55 29.22 14.49
C ILE A 212 -10.50 28.89 15.63
N ASP A 213 -11.75 28.61 15.28
CA ASP A 213 -12.71 27.98 16.16
C ASP A 213 -12.66 26.46 15.99
N PHE A 214 -12.04 25.76 16.94
CA PHE A 214 -12.00 24.30 16.99
C PHE A 214 -13.29 23.69 17.58
N GLY A 215 -14.27 24.51 17.96
CA GLY A 215 -15.48 24.08 18.62
C GLY A 215 -15.23 23.62 20.06
N SER A 216 -16.03 22.65 20.51
CA SER A 216 -16.06 22.14 21.88
C SER A 216 -15.44 20.74 21.99
N ASN A 217 -15.20 20.31 23.22
CA ASN A 217 -14.78 18.94 23.52
C ASN A 217 -15.87 17.93 23.17
N SER A 218 -15.47 16.80 22.58
CA SER A 218 -16.33 15.66 22.27
C SER A 218 -15.59 14.35 22.55
N HIS A 219 -16.32 13.28 22.86
CA HIS A 219 -15.77 11.92 22.86
C HIS A 219 -15.93 11.22 21.50
N GLN A 220 -16.66 11.83 20.57
CA GLN A 220 -16.82 11.33 19.21
C GLN A 220 -15.69 11.87 18.33
N LYS A 221 -15.02 10.97 17.62
CA LYS A 221 -14.03 11.32 16.59
C LYS A 221 -14.68 12.06 15.43
N THR A 222 -13.96 12.99 14.82
CA THR A 222 -14.46 13.83 13.72
C THR A 222 -14.41 13.09 12.37
N ILE A 223 -13.26 12.52 12.02
CA ILE A 223 -13.05 11.79 10.75
C ILE A 223 -12.38 10.43 11.01
N LEU A 224 -11.20 10.43 11.61
CA LEU A 224 -10.45 9.22 11.98
C LEU A 224 -10.11 9.24 13.48
N GLY A 225 -9.97 8.06 14.09
CA GLY A 225 -9.54 7.91 15.48
C GLY A 225 -8.05 8.24 15.68
N ALA A 226 -7.69 8.68 16.89
CA ALA A 226 -6.30 8.96 17.24
C ALA A 226 -5.40 7.71 17.13
N GLY A 227 -5.96 6.53 17.46
CA GLY A 227 -5.25 5.25 17.36
C GLY A 227 -4.81 4.92 15.93
N SER A 228 -5.70 5.08 14.95
CA SER A 228 -5.38 4.77 13.55
C SER A 228 -4.40 5.78 12.93
N ILE A 229 -4.52 7.07 13.29
CA ILE A 229 -3.57 8.11 12.88
C ILE A 229 -2.17 7.78 13.42
N TYR A 230 -2.07 7.43 14.71
CA TYR A 230 -0.79 7.08 15.34
C TYR A 230 -0.15 5.85 14.69
N LEU A 231 -0.90 4.76 14.52
CA LEU A 231 -0.38 3.54 13.89
C LEU A 231 0.02 3.78 12.43
N THR A 232 -0.71 4.64 11.70
CA THR A 232 -0.32 5.06 10.35
C THR A 232 0.99 5.84 10.35
N TYR A 233 1.16 6.78 11.28
CA TYR A 233 2.40 7.54 11.43
C TYR A 233 3.58 6.65 11.84
N GLN A 234 3.36 5.61 12.65
CA GLN A 234 4.38 4.60 12.93
C GLN A 234 4.81 3.86 11.67
N SER A 235 3.87 3.38 10.84
CA SER A 235 4.19 2.77 9.54
C SER A 235 4.94 3.74 8.61
N MET A 236 4.58 5.02 8.65
CA MET A 236 5.24 6.08 7.86
C MET A 236 6.63 6.46 8.38
N LYS A 237 6.92 6.24 9.66
CA LYS A 237 8.27 6.39 10.22
C LYS A 237 9.26 5.41 9.59
N GLU A 238 8.77 4.25 9.18
CA GLU A 238 9.55 3.14 8.62
C GLU A 238 9.73 3.21 7.09
N VAL A 239 9.19 4.23 6.41
CA VAL A 239 9.06 4.32 4.93
C VAL A 239 10.36 4.12 4.15
N ASN A 240 11.53 4.30 4.76
CA ASN A 240 12.79 3.87 4.16
C ASN A 240 13.87 3.72 5.24
N ARG A 241 13.84 2.60 5.95
CA ARG A 241 15.07 2.00 6.48
C ARG A 241 15.37 0.69 5.73
N PRO A 242 15.66 0.69 4.42
CA PRO A 242 16.00 -0.54 3.73
C PRO A 242 17.36 -1.02 4.23
N GLU A 243 17.49 -2.33 4.44
CA GLU A 243 18.72 -3.02 4.84
C GLU A 243 19.80 -3.05 3.72
N GLY A 244 19.74 -2.17 2.70
CA GLY A 244 20.62 -2.27 1.53
C GLY A 244 20.88 -1.01 0.69
N ASP A 245 20.41 0.17 1.09
CA ASP A 245 20.75 1.42 0.39
C ASP A 245 21.62 2.30 1.31
N GLU A 246 22.93 2.20 1.16
CA GLU A 246 23.92 2.83 2.06
C GLU A 246 23.82 4.37 2.09
N ALA A 247 23.20 4.99 1.08
CA ALA A 247 23.07 6.44 0.97
C ALA A 247 22.13 7.07 2.03
N TRP A 248 21.15 6.33 2.58
CA TRP A 248 20.20 6.92 3.54
C TRP A 248 20.78 7.04 4.96
N ARG A 249 21.77 6.21 5.32
CA ARG A 249 22.48 6.27 6.61
C ARG A 249 23.14 7.63 6.88
N PHE A 250 23.34 8.45 5.85
CA PHE A 250 23.91 9.79 5.97
C PHE A 250 22.92 10.87 6.43
N TYR A 251 21.61 10.57 6.48
CA TYR A 251 20.65 11.40 7.22
C TYR A 251 20.52 10.89 8.67
N ASP A 252 21.66 10.84 9.37
CA ASP A 252 21.73 10.70 10.82
C ASP A 252 21.24 12.00 11.48
N SER A 253 19.94 12.27 11.34
CA SER A 253 19.31 13.38 12.04
C SER A 253 18.25 12.78 12.96
N SER A 254 18.47 12.96 14.25
CA SER A 254 17.57 12.82 15.42
C SER A 254 16.11 13.35 15.27
N VAL A 255 15.64 13.67 14.07
CA VAL A 255 14.33 14.24 13.78
C VAL A 255 13.35 13.11 13.46
N GLU A 256 12.47 12.81 14.40
CA GLU A 256 11.45 11.78 14.22
C GLU A 256 10.25 12.35 13.44
N ILE A 257 10.19 12.05 12.14
CA ILE A 257 9.10 12.48 11.24
C ILE A 257 8.32 11.29 10.68
N ALA A 258 7.01 11.44 10.53
CA ALA A 258 6.17 10.55 9.73
C ALA A 258 6.04 11.14 8.33
N TRP A 259 6.45 10.44 7.29
CA TRP A 259 6.48 11.00 5.94
C TRP A 259 6.12 9.99 4.86
N LYS A 260 5.65 10.48 3.72
CA LYS A 260 5.26 9.66 2.57
C LYS A 260 5.68 10.33 1.27
N THR A 261 6.17 9.51 0.34
CA THR A 261 6.43 9.91 -1.04
C THR A 261 5.28 9.58 -1.98
N GLY A 262 5.19 10.32 -3.08
CA GLY A 262 4.33 9.97 -4.21
C GLY A 262 5.08 10.20 -5.51
N THR A 263 4.97 9.26 -6.45
CA THR A 263 5.47 9.44 -7.82
C THR A 263 4.30 9.13 -8.76
N SER A 264 4.00 10.05 -9.69
CA SER A 264 2.92 9.84 -10.67
C SER A 264 3.37 8.99 -11.86
N PHE A 265 2.41 8.44 -12.60
CA PHE A 265 2.68 7.68 -13.81
C PHE A 265 3.34 8.55 -14.89
N GLY A 266 4.41 8.03 -15.50
CA GLY A 266 5.24 8.76 -16.46
C GLY A 266 6.18 9.77 -15.80
N ASN A 267 6.39 9.67 -14.47
CA ASN A 267 7.34 10.49 -13.71
C ASN A 267 7.12 11.99 -13.93
N ARG A 268 5.87 12.47 -13.80
CA ARG A 268 5.49 13.88 -13.99
C ARG A 268 5.50 14.68 -12.69
N ASP A 269 5.17 14.00 -11.60
CA ASP A 269 5.00 14.58 -10.27
C ASP A 269 5.79 13.75 -9.25
N ALA A 270 6.67 14.42 -8.52
CA ALA A 270 7.31 13.89 -7.33
C ALA A 270 6.80 14.65 -6.10
N TRP A 271 6.25 13.90 -5.15
CA TRP A 271 5.72 14.41 -3.89
C TRP A 271 6.53 13.88 -2.70
N ALA A 272 6.66 14.73 -1.69
CA ALA A 272 7.03 14.30 -0.35
C ALA A 272 6.24 15.14 0.66
N ILE A 273 5.50 14.48 1.56
CA ILE A 273 4.78 15.16 2.64
C ILE A 273 5.17 14.49 3.95
N GLY A 274 5.57 15.30 4.92
CA GLY A 274 6.00 14.86 6.23
C GLY A 274 5.35 15.66 7.35
N THR A 275 5.21 15.04 8.51
CA THR A 275 4.66 15.65 9.71
C THR A 275 5.42 15.20 10.95
N ASN A 276 5.56 16.10 11.92
CA ASN A 276 5.90 15.79 13.30
C ASN A 276 4.83 16.41 14.23
N ALA A 277 5.04 16.35 15.54
CA ALA A 277 4.05 16.85 16.50
C ALA A 277 3.71 18.35 16.35
N HIS A 278 4.53 19.16 15.68
CA HIS A 278 4.32 20.61 15.58
C HIS A 278 4.22 21.14 14.14
N TYR A 279 4.80 20.45 13.16
CA TYR A 279 4.94 20.97 11.81
C TYR A 279 4.53 19.95 10.75
N VAL A 280 3.91 20.45 9.69
CA VAL A 280 3.75 19.74 8.42
C VAL A 280 4.59 20.45 7.38
N VAL A 281 5.35 19.67 6.61
CA VAL A 281 6.06 20.16 5.42
C VAL A 281 5.57 19.34 4.23
N GLY A 282 5.20 20.03 3.16
CA GLY A 282 4.91 19.42 1.89
C GLY A 282 5.81 19.96 0.80
N VAL A 283 6.23 19.07 -0.09
CA VAL A 283 7.07 19.36 -1.25
C VAL A 283 6.46 18.72 -2.48
N TRP A 284 6.46 19.45 -3.58
CA TRP A 284 6.23 18.94 -4.92
C TRP A 284 7.39 19.36 -5.83
N VAL A 285 7.80 18.48 -6.74
CA VAL A 285 8.82 18.72 -7.77
C VAL A 285 8.33 18.16 -9.10
N GLY A 286 8.54 18.88 -10.20
CA GLY A 286 8.18 18.45 -11.54
C GLY A 286 8.22 19.57 -12.56
N ASN A 287 7.46 19.44 -13.64
CA ASN A 287 7.31 20.49 -14.64
C ASN A 287 5.86 20.98 -14.68
N ALA A 288 5.67 22.30 -14.65
CA ALA A 288 4.36 22.90 -14.62
C ALA A 288 3.50 22.53 -15.85
N SER A 289 4.15 22.25 -16.99
CA SER A 289 3.55 21.74 -18.22
C SER A 289 2.93 20.34 -18.10
N GLY A 290 3.31 19.57 -17.07
CA GLY A 290 2.97 18.16 -16.95
C GLY A 290 3.89 17.22 -17.74
N GLU A 291 5.00 17.73 -18.27
CA GLU A 291 6.02 16.89 -18.93
C GLU A 291 6.79 16.05 -17.91
N GLY A 292 6.93 14.75 -18.18
CA GLY A 292 7.63 13.80 -17.32
C GLY A 292 9.14 13.73 -17.53
N ARG A 293 9.87 13.30 -16.49
CA ARG A 293 11.31 13.08 -16.52
C ARG A 293 11.65 11.78 -15.81
N ALA A 294 12.39 10.87 -16.45
CA ALA A 294 12.67 9.54 -15.90
C ALA A 294 13.34 9.57 -14.50
N ALA A 295 14.20 10.55 -14.25
CA ALA A 295 14.87 10.74 -12.96
C ALA A 295 13.97 11.32 -11.84
N LEU A 296 12.76 11.78 -12.17
CA LEU A 296 11.85 12.43 -11.24
C LEU A 296 11.12 11.38 -10.40
N THR A 297 11.54 11.23 -9.15
CA THR A 297 10.88 10.36 -8.17
C THR A 297 10.69 11.06 -6.84
N GLY A 298 9.66 10.70 -6.08
CA GLY A 298 9.43 11.27 -4.75
C GLY A 298 10.62 11.09 -3.81
N ILE A 299 11.35 9.96 -3.90
CA ILE A 299 12.48 9.64 -3.03
C ILE A 299 13.73 10.47 -3.38
N THR A 300 14.05 10.60 -4.67
CA THR A 300 15.28 11.28 -5.11
C THR A 300 15.11 12.79 -5.31
N SER A 301 13.87 13.27 -5.53
CA SER A 301 13.62 14.67 -5.89
C SER A 301 12.89 15.45 -4.78
N ALA A 302 11.80 14.94 -4.22
CA ALA A 302 11.01 15.70 -3.26
C ALA A 302 11.44 15.48 -1.80
N ALA A 303 11.86 14.25 -1.45
CA ALA A 303 12.24 13.92 -0.08
C ALA A 303 13.49 14.66 0.44
N PRO A 304 14.57 14.88 -0.34
CA PRO A 304 15.73 15.63 0.14
C PRO A 304 15.37 17.06 0.58
N ILE A 305 14.56 17.76 -0.22
CA ILE A 305 14.03 19.09 0.11
C ILE A 305 13.20 19.03 1.41
N LEU A 306 12.35 18.01 1.57
CA LEU A 306 11.53 17.82 2.77
C LEU A 306 12.41 17.76 4.03
N PHE A 307 13.47 16.94 4.01
CA PHE A 307 14.38 16.77 5.14
C PHE A 307 15.19 18.04 5.44
N ASP A 308 15.70 18.71 4.41
CA ASP A 308 16.45 19.97 4.60
C ASP A 308 15.57 21.05 5.22
N VAL A 309 14.29 21.13 4.84
CA VAL A 309 13.33 22.04 5.46
C VAL A 309 13.05 21.65 6.92
N PHE A 310 12.88 20.36 7.23
CA PHE A 310 12.73 19.91 8.63
C PHE A 310 13.98 20.21 9.48
N ASN A 311 15.18 20.18 8.91
CA ASN A 311 16.42 20.56 9.59
C ASN A 311 16.47 22.05 9.96
N LEU A 312 15.66 22.91 9.34
CA LEU A 312 15.50 24.31 9.74
C LEU A 312 14.55 24.48 10.93
N LEU A 313 13.72 23.48 11.23
CA LEU A 313 12.65 23.54 12.22
C LEU A 313 13.12 23.02 13.59
N PRO A 314 12.52 23.51 14.69
CA PRO A 314 12.82 22.98 16.03
C PRO A 314 12.57 21.48 16.12
N LYS A 315 13.55 20.72 16.62
CA LYS A 315 13.44 19.27 16.84
C LYS A 315 12.27 18.94 17.77
N GLN A 316 11.54 17.89 17.43
CA GLN A 316 10.38 17.42 18.19
C GLN A 316 10.57 15.96 18.59
N LYS A 317 10.00 15.59 19.74
CA LYS A 317 9.85 14.18 20.14
C LYS A 317 8.82 13.51 19.24
N TRP A 318 8.90 12.19 19.11
CA TRP A 318 7.83 11.40 18.52
C TRP A 318 6.48 11.67 19.19
N PHE A 319 5.41 11.39 18.44
CA PHE A 319 4.04 11.44 18.92
C PHE A 319 3.85 10.59 20.18
N GLN A 320 3.12 11.12 21.15
CA GLN A 320 2.66 10.34 22.28
C GLN A 320 1.69 9.23 21.81
N THR A 321 1.81 8.05 22.41
CA THR A 321 0.92 6.93 22.12
C THR A 321 -0.48 7.22 22.68
N PRO A 322 -1.56 7.18 21.86
CA PRO A 322 -2.92 7.42 22.31
C PRO A 322 -3.50 6.19 23.01
N VAL A 323 -3.01 5.91 24.22
CA VAL A 323 -3.37 4.73 25.02
C VAL A 323 -4.88 4.59 25.25
N ASN A 324 -5.62 5.71 25.28
CA ASN A 324 -7.07 5.68 25.46
C ASN A 324 -7.84 5.32 24.19
N ASP A 325 -7.20 5.31 23.01
CA ASP A 325 -7.79 4.93 21.72
C ASP A 325 -7.21 3.63 21.14
N LEU A 326 -6.25 3.04 21.86
CA LEU A 326 -5.58 1.81 21.51
C LEU A 326 -5.83 0.75 22.58
N GLU A 327 -5.68 -0.50 22.18
CA GLU A 327 -5.73 -1.64 23.10
C GLU A 327 -4.66 -2.65 22.71
N LEU A 328 -4.13 -3.38 23.69
CA LEU A 328 -3.24 -4.51 23.42
C LEU A 328 -4.07 -5.76 23.14
N ALA A 329 -3.88 -6.35 21.95
CA ALA A 329 -4.50 -7.60 21.57
C ALA A 329 -3.47 -8.72 21.33
N GLN A 330 -3.89 -9.97 21.56
CA GLN A 330 -3.13 -11.14 21.15
C GLN A 330 -3.32 -11.39 19.65
N THR A 331 -2.22 -11.36 18.92
CA THR A 331 -2.20 -11.53 17.47
C THR A 331 -1.20 -12.59 17.07
N CYS A 332 -1.41 -13.20 15.92
CA CYS A 332 -0.51 -14.18 15.36
C CYS A 332 0.82 -13.50 15.01
N SER A 333 1.95 -14.00 15.52
CA SER A 333 3.26 -13.42 15.22
C SER A 333 3.69 -13.55 13.76
N LEU A 334 3.14 -14.54 13.03
CA LEU A 334 3.46 -14.76 11.61
C LEU A 334 2.49 -14.03 10.67
N SER A 335 1.19 -14.03 10.98
CA SER A 335 0.19 -13.43 10.08
C SER A 335 -0.26 -12.02 10.46
N GLY A 336 -0.03 -11.61 11.71
CA GLY A 336 -0.49 -10.35 12.29
C GLY A 336 -2.00 -10.17 12.43
N TYR A 337 -2.81 -11.18 12.07
CA TYR A 337 -4.24 -11.24 12.40
C TYR A 337 -4.46 -11.49 13.90
N LEU A 338 -5.70 -11.35 14.39
CA LEU A 338 -6.05 -11.81 15.74
C LEU A 338 -5.70 -13.30 15.90
N ALA A 339 -5.04 -13.63 17.00
CA ALA A 339 -4.56 -15.00 17.22
C ALA A 339 -5.72 -15.93 17.57
N GLN A 340 -5.77 -17.08 16.91
CA GLN A 340 -6.51 -18.23 17.43
C GLN A 340 -5.66 -19.02 18.43
N ASN A 341 -6.25 -20.05 19.05
CA ASN A 341 -5.55 -20.91 20.01
C ASN A 341 -4.32 -21.61 19.41
N ASP A 342 -4.33 -21.84 18.09
CA ASP A 342 -3.26 -22.52 17.38
C ASP A 342 -2.22 -21.60 16.73
N CYS A 343 -2.29 -20.31 17.01
CA CYS A 343 -1.27 -19.37 16.56
C CYS A 343 -0.14 -19.21 17.59
N PRO A 344 1.11 -19.01 17.14
CA PRO A 344 2.11 -18.34 17.96
C PRO A 344 1.62 -16.92 18.25
N LYS A 345 1.56 -16.54 19.53
CA LYS A 345 0.93 -15.30 19.97
C LYS A 345 1.98 -14.23 20.27
N THR A 346 1.73 -13.02 19.81
CA THR A 346 2.44 -11.80 20.21
C THR A 346 1.44 -10.72 20.59
N LYS A 347 1.85 -9.73 21.38
CA LYS A 347 1.02 -8.57 21.71
C LYS A 347 1.31 -7.44 20.72
N GLN A 348 0.27 -6.83 20.17
CA GLN A 348 0.39 -5.59 19.40
C GLN A 348 -0.69 -4.60 19.82
N PHE A 349 -0.40 -3.31 19.67
CA PHE A 349 -1.43 -2.28 19.81
C PHE A 349 -2.35 -2.30 18.59
N ILE A 350 -3.65 -2.24 18.86
CA ILE A 350 -4.71 -2.18 17.85
C ILE A 350 -5.64 -1.00 18.14
N CYS A 351 -6.29 -0.46 17.12
CA CYS A 351 -7.43 0.44 17.32
C CYS A 351 -8.55 -0.30 18.08
N LYS A 352 -9.41 0.43 18.80
CA LYS A 352 -10.58 -0.17 19.48
C LYS A 352 -11.45 -1.04 18.55
N ASN A 353 -11.66 -0.61 17.32
CA ASN A 353 -12.40 -1.39 16.31
C ASN A 353 -11.62 -2.58 15.76
N GLY A 354 -10.29 -2.65 15.95
CA GLY A 354 -9.45 -3.76 15.49
C GLY A 354 -9.79 -5.11 16.10
N LYS A 355 -10.57 -5.15 17.19
CA LYS A 355 -11.16 -6.39 17.72
C LYS A 355 -12.12 -7.08 16.74
N LYS A 356 -12.63 -6.34 15.75
CA LYS A 356 -13.51 -6.85 14.69
C LYS A 356 -12.72 -7.45 13.52
N THR A 357 -11.39 -7.28 13.49
CA THR A 357 -10.57 -7.86 12.43
C THR A 357 -10.70 -9.38 12.46
N SER A 358 -10.62 -10.00 11.28
CA SER A 358 -10.68 -11.45 11.17
C SER A 358 -9.60 -12.13 12.03
N ILE A 359 -9.90 -13.32 12.52
CA ILE A 359 -8.90 -14.21 13.14
C ILE A 359 -7.97 -14.77 12.08
N CYS A 360 -6.79 -15.25 12.49
CA CYS A 360 -5.78 -15.79 11.60
C CYS A 360 -6.33 -16.94 10.72
N PRO A 361 -6.38 -16.78 9.39
CA PRO A 361 -6.91 -17.81 8.49
C PRO A 361 -5.85 -18.85 8.05
N TYR A 362 -4.59 -18.65 8.43
CA TYR A 362 -3.45 -19.40 7.88
C TYR A 362 -2.91 -20.49 8.81
N HIS A 363 -3.23 -20.46 10.10
CA HIS A 363 -2.81 -21.54 10.99
C HIS A 363 -3.83 -22.68 10.94
N LYS A 364 -3.37 -23.88 10.62
CA LYS A 364 -4.19 -25.10 10.58
C LYS A 364 -3.56 -26.16 11.46
N LEU A 365 -4.40 -26.98 12.08
CA LEU A 365 -3.95 -28.23 12.69
C LEU A 365 -3.77 -29.25 11.57
N VAL A 366 -2.59 -29.84 11.47
CA VAL A 366 -2.20 -30.81 10.46
C VAL A 366 -1.86 -32.12 11.16
N HIS A 367 -2.34 -33.22 10.58
CA HIS A 367 -2.15 -34.58 11.07
C HIS A 367 -1.02 -35.22 10.28
N LEU A 368 0.05 -35.59 10.96
CA LEU A 368 1.28 -36.09 10.33
C LEU A 368 1.58 -37.52 10.79
N ASP A 369 2.31 -38.25 9.95
CA ASP A 369 2.89 -39.52 10.32
C ASP A 369 4.02 -39.36 11.35
N THR A 370 4.55 -40.46 11.87
CA THR A 370 5.63 -40.41 12.87
C THR A 370 6.94 -39.80 12.35
N SER A 371 7.14 -39.75 11.03
CA SER A 371 8.32 -39.09 10.43
C SER A 371 8.13 -37.57 10.20
N GLU A 372 6.92 -37.06 10.41
CA GLU A 372 6.48 -35.70 10.07
C GLU A 372 6.65 -35.31 8.59
N GLN A 373 6.88 -36.27 7.69
CA GLN A 373 7.08 -36.01 6.26
C GLN A 373 5.79 -36.09 5.45
N TYR A 374 4.74 -36.73 5.97
CA TYR A 374 3.48 -36.93 5.25
C TYR A 374 2.28 -36.57 6.10
N GLN A 375 1.29 -35.95 5.47
CA GLN A 375 -0.04 -35.79 6.05
C GLN A 375 -0.79 -37.13 6.01
N VAL A 376 -1.44 -37.46 7.13
CA VAL A 376 -2.21 -38.70 7.30
C VAL A 376 -3.59 -38.39 7.89
N ASN A 377 -4.53 -39.32 7.75
CA ASN A 377 -5.83 -39.28 8.40
C ASN A 377 -6.15 -40.64 9.04
N SER A 378 -7.27 -40.74 9.74
CA SER A 378 -7.68 -41.96 10.44
C SER A 378 -7.96 -43.16 9.53
N ASN A 379 -8.06 -42.96 8.21
CA ASN A 379 -8.30 -44.04 7.25
C ASN A 379 -7.00 -44.75 6.86
N CYS A 380 -5.86 -44.06 6.90
CA CYS A 380 -4.56 -44.60 6.52
C CYS A 380 -3.60 -44.79 7.71
N GLU A 381 -3.75 -44.04 8.80
CA GLU A 381 -2.89 -44.14 9.99
C GLU A 381 -3.70 -44.35 11.27
N SER A 382 -3.19 -45.17 12.18
CA SER A 382 -3.81 -45.35 13.50
C SER A 382 -3.79 -44.03 14.25
N THR A 383 -4.91 -43.64 14.86
CA THR A 383 -5.03 -42.40 15.66
C THR A 383 -3.99 -42.30 16.78
N THR A 384 -3.44 -43.43 17.25
CA THR A 384 -2.35 -43.48 18.24
C THR A 384 -0.98 -43.07 17.71
N LYS A 385 -0.78 -43.14 16.39
CA LYS A 385 0.48 -42.81 15.69
C LYS A 385 0.42 -41.47 14.96
N ILE A 386 -0.75 -40.81 14.93
CA ILE A 386 -0.92 -39.50 14.31
C ILE A 386 -0.29 -38.42 15.20
N ILE A 387 0.67 -37.68 14.64
CA ILE A 387 1.27 -36.50 15.27
C ILE A 387 0.48 -35.26 14.85
N ASN A 388 -0.14 -34.58 15.82
CA ASN A 388 -0.89 -33.36 15.57
C ASN A 388 0.04 -32.14 15.67
N LYS A 389 0.24 -31.41 14.57
CA LYS A 389 1.12 -30.25 14.54
C LYS A 389 0.42 -29.02 13.97
N LYS A 390 0.71 -27.86 14.57
CA LYS A 390 0.21 -26.57 14.09
C LYS A 390 1.08 -26.14 12.91
N TRP A 391 0.45 -25.83 11.78
CA TRP A 391 1.14 -25.45 10.56
C TRP A 391 0.66 -24.10 10.05
N PHE A 392 1.60 -23.30 9.54
CA PHE A 392 1.30 -22.02 8.90
C PHE A 392 1.23 -22.23 7.38
N VAL A 393 0.03 -22.10 6.82
CA VAL A 393 -0.28 -22.42 5.43
C VAL A 393 -0.78 -21.17 4.73
N LEU A 394 0.05 -20.61 3.85
CA LEU A 394 -0.34 -19.54 2.95
C LEU A 394 -1.03 -20.09 1.69
N PRO A 395 -1.90 -19.30 1.02
CA PRO A 395 -2.42 -19.64 -0.30
C PRO A 395 -1.29 -19.95 -1.29
N PRO A 396 -1.44 -20.91 -2.23
CA PRO A 396 -0.36 -21.38 -3.09
C PRO A 396 0.42 -20.28 -3.81
N VAL A 397 -0.28 -19.27 -4.33
CA VAL A 397 0.36 -18.14 -5.03
C VAL A 397 1.16 -17.27 -4.06
N MET A 398 0.63 -16.95 -2.88
CA MET A 398 1.38 -16.20 -1.86
C MET A 398 2.61 -17.00 -1.41
N GLN A 399 2.42 -18.28 -1.11
CA GLN A 399 3.48 -19.20 -0.69
C GLN A 399 4.64 -19.25 -1.70
N PHE A 400 4.33 -19.29 -3.01
CA PHE A 400 5.34 -19.39 -4.06
C PHE A 400 6.35 -18.24 -3.99
N TYR A 401 5.88 -17.01 -3.75
CA TYR A 401 6.73 -15.82 -3.65
C TYR A 401 7.28 -15.64 -2.23
N TYR A 402 6.47 -15.88 -1.20
CA TYR A 402 6.83 -15.67 0.20
C TYR A 402 8.06 -16.47 0.65
N LYS A 403 8.19 -17.72 0.19
CA LYS A 403 9.32 -18.58 0.55
C LYS A 403 10.68 -18.10 0.03
N ASN A 404 10.70 -17.23 -0.99
CA ASN A 404 11.96 -16.73 -1.54
C ASN A 404 12.67 -15.79 -0.56
N SER A 405 11.91 -15.13 0.32
CA SER A 405 12.43 -14.21 1.34
C SER A 405 12.31 -14.75 2.78
N HIS A 406 11.69 -15.93 2.96
CA HIS A 406 11.46 -16.54 4.27
C HIS A 406 11.95 -18.00 4.28
N VAL A 407 13.24 -18.18 4.54
CA VAL A 407 13.92 -19.50 4.56
C VAL A 407 13.29 -20.45 5.58
N ASP A 408 12.75 -19.93 6.69
CA ASP A 408 12.11 -20.71 7.74
C ASP A 408 10.67 -21.16 7.40
N TYR A 409 10.10 -20.71 6.28
CA TYR A 409 8.76 -21.10 5.87
C TYR A 409 8.74 -22.57 5.42
N LYS A 410 8.03 -23.41 6.17
CA LYS A 410 7.89 -24.84 5.86
C LYS A 410 6.67 -25.09 4.97
N LEU A 411 6.90 -25.69 3.81
CA LEU A 411 5.83 -26.14 2.91
C LEU A 411 4.95 -27.17 3.62
N LEU A 412 3.64 -27.10 3.40
CA LEU A 412 2.73 -28.12 3.88
C LEU A 412 3.14 -29.49 3.30
N PRO A 413 3.40 -30.52 4.12
CA PRO A 413 3.82 -31.83 3.62
C PRO A 413 2.76 -32.45 2.70
N PRO A 414 3.11 -33.24 1.69
CA PRO A 414 2.12 -33.95 0.88
C PRO A 414 1.37 -34.98 1.73
N PHE A 415 0.18 -35.39 1.30
CA PHE A 415 -0.47 -36.56 1.89
C PHE A 415 0.32 -37.82 1.56
N ARG A 416 0.27 -38.81 2.46
CA ARG A 416 0.85 -40.14 2.21
C ARG A 416 0.06 -40.84 1.11
N ASP A 417 0.74 -41.59 0.25
CA ASP A 417 0.16 -42.13 -0.98
C ASP A 417 -1.05 -43.07 -0.76
N ASP A 418 -1.15 -43.70 0.42
CA ASP A 418 -2.25 -44.59 0.84
C ASP A 418 -3.41 -43.86 1.52
N CYS A 419 -3.34 -42.54 1.71
CA CYS A 419 -4.39 -41.75 2.34
C CYS A 419 -5.35 -41.17 1.28
N GLU A 420 -6.59 -41.66 1.27
CA GLU A 420 -7.65 -41.02 0.48
C GLU A 420 -7.98 -39.63 1.05
N VAL A 421 -8.01 -38.61 0.19
CA VAL A 421 -8.30 -37.21 0.55
C VAL A 421 -9.50 -36.73 -0.24
N ILE A 422 -10.48 -36.13 0.44
CA ILE A 422 -11.44 -35.23 -0.21
C ILE A 422 -10.66 -33.95 -0.53
N GLN A 423 -10.16 -33.86 -1.77
CA GLN A 423 -9.17 -32.89 -2.24
C GLN A 423 -9.54 -31.43 -1.89
N GLN A 424 -8.70 -30.76 -1.09
CA GLN A 424 -8.66 -29.30 -0.98
C GLN A 424 -7.44 -28.75 -1.72
N GLY A 425 -7.67 -28.27 -2.95
CA GLY A 425 -6.87 -27.30 -3.71
C GLY A 425 -5.34 -27.38 -3.61
N THR A 426 -4.73 -28.34 -4.32
CA THR A 426 -3.27 -28.46 -4.49
C THR A 426 -2.67 -27.48 -5.51
N MET A 427 -3.54 -26.87 -6.33
CA MET A 427 -3.20 -25.95 -7.42
C MET A 427 -4.22 -24.80 -7.52
N ASP A 428 -3.82 -23.66 -8.09
CA ASP A 428 -4.73 -22.59 -8.51
C ASP A 428 -4.13 -21.78 -9.68
N PHE A 429 -4.97 -21.07 -10.43
CA PHE A 429 -4.51 -20.23 -11.52
C PHE A 429 -3.83 -18.96 -10.99
N ILE A 430 -2.57 -18.76 -11.39
CA ILE A 430 -1.94 -17.44 -11.36
C ILE A 430 -2.66 -16.54 -12.38
N TYR A 431 -2.91 -17.08 -13.57
CA TYR A 431 -3.72 -16.47 -14.64
C TYR A 431 -4.36 -17.58 -15.51
N PRO A 432 -5.66 -17.53 -15.81
CA PRO A 432 -6.59 -16.42 -15.66
C PRO A 432 -7.22 -16.38 -14.25
N LYS A 433 -7.74 -15.21 -13.85
CA LYS A 433 -8.60 -15.11 -12.65
C LYS A 433 -10.05 -15.45 -13.02
N THR A 434 -10.88 -15.74 -12.02
CA THR A 434 -12.29 -16.09 -12.22
C THR A 434 -13.01 -15.02 -13.06
N ASP A 435 -13.73 -15.45 -14.11
CA ASP A 435 -14.48 -14.61 -15.05
C ASP A 435 -13.65 -13.52 -15.76
N SER A 436 -12.35 -13.77 -15.96
CA SER A 436 -11.48 -12.79 -16.63
C SER A 436 -11.75 -12.68 -18.13
N LYS A 437 -11.68 -11.45 -18.63
CA LYS A 437 -11.62 -11.12 -20.06
C LYS A 437 -10.17 -11.08 -20.52
N ILE A 438 -9.85 -11.88 -21.54
CA ILE A 438 -8.51 -12.00 -22.11
C ILE A 438 -8.49 -11.32 -23.47
N TYR A 439 -7.74 -10.23 -23.58
CA TYR A 439 -7.53 -9.53 -24.84
C TYR A 439 -6.31 -10.09 -25.55
N LEU A 440 -6.49 -10.64 -26.75
CA LEU A 440 -5.37 -11.14 -27.55
C LEU A 440 -4.62 -9.96 -28.17
N THR A 441 -3.32 -9.88 -27.93
CA THR A 441 -2.48 -8.81 -28.48
C THR A 441 -2.06 -9.14 -29.91
N LYS A 442 -1.79 -8.12 -30.73
CA LYS A 442 -1.19 -8.28 -32.07
C LYS A 442 0.29 -7.88 -32.01
N ASN A 443 1.14 -8.63 -32.70
CA ASN A 443 2.54 -8.25 -32.89
C ASN A 443 2.70 -7.16 -33.97
N PHE A 444 3.94 -6.72 -34.24
CA PHE A 444 4.25 -5.70 -35.25
C PHE A 444 3.81 -6.08 -36.68
N ASN A 445 3.60 -7.37 -36.95
CA ASN A 445 3.09 -7.88 -38.23
C ASN A 445 1.56 -8.04 -38.22
N SER A 446 0.86 -7.44 -37.25
CA SER A 446 -0.59 -7.57 -37.04
C SER A 446 -1.09 -9.00 -36.77
N ALA A 447 -0.20 -9.93 -36.42
CA ALA A 447 -0.55 -11.31 -36.10
C ALA A 447 -0.96 -11.44 -34.62
N VAL A 448 -2.14 -12.02 -34.40
CA VAL A 448 -2.70 -12.29 -33.06
C VAL A 448 -1.81 -13.26 -32.30
N GLN A 449 -1.43 -12.90 -31.09
CA GLN A 449 -0.58 -13.68 -30.20
C GLN A 449 -1.43 -14.62 -29.32
N PRO A 450 -0.89 -15.80 -28.92
CA PRO A 450 -1.57 -16.70 -27.99
C PRO A 450 -1.73 -16.07 -26.60
N ALA A 451 -2.78 -16.46 -25.89
CA ALA A 451 -2.94 -16.12 -24.48
C ALA A 451 -2.02 -16.99 -23.62
N ILE A 452 -1.34 -16.38 -22.65
CA ILE A 452 -0.40 -17.06 -21.76
C ILE A 452 -1.14 -17.40 -20.47
N PHE A 453 -1.32 -18.68 -20.18
CA PHE A 453 -1.95 -19.19 -18.96
C PHE A 453 -0.90 -19.64 -17.96
N LYS A 454 -1.11 -19.39 -16.66
CA LYS A 454 -0.15 -19.69 -15.59
C LYS A 454 -0.85 -20.33 -14.40
N VAL A 455 -0.29 -21.42 -13.89
CA VAL A 455 -0.80 -22.14 -12.70
C VAL A 455 0.28 -22.17 -11.62
N ALA A 456 -0.14 -22.01 -10.36
CA ALA A 456 0.69 -22.29 -9.20
C ALA A 456 0.33 -23.68 -8.67
N CYS A 457 1.35 -24.52 -8.50
CA CYS A 457 1.21 -25.81 -7.84
C CYS A 457 2.01 -25.82 -6.54
N SER A 458 1.48 -26.49 -5.52
CA SER A 458 2.19 -26.75 -4.27
C SER A 458 3.47 -27.57 -4.48
N ASN A 459 3.47 -28.49 -5.46
CA ASN A 459 4.65 -29.24 -5.92
C ASN A 459 5.23 -28.64 -7.21
N LYS A 460 6.49 -28.17 -7.16
CA LYS A 460 7.17 -27.51 -8.29
C LYS A 460 7.57 -28.43 -9.45
N ASN A 461 7.59 -29.74 -9.22
CA ASN A 461 8.00 -30.73 -10.24
C ASN A 461 6.83 -31.54 -10.80
N ALA A 462 5.60 -31.23 -10.37
CA ALA A 462 4.41 -31.95 -10.80
C ALA A 462 4.16 -31.70 -12.30
N LYS A 463 3.90 -32.74 -13.09
CA LYS A 463 3.51 -32.53 -14.48
C LYS A 463 2.05 -32.09 -14.56
N LEU A 464 1.79 -30.98 -15.24
CA LEU A 464 0.45 -30.44 -15.45
C LEU A 464 0.02 -30.65 -16.89
N PHE A 465 -1.23 -31.05 -17.07
CA PHE A 465 -1.91 -31.30 -18.35
C PHE A 465 -2.94 -30.20 -18.57
N TRP A 466 -2.84 -29.53 -19.72
CA TRP A 466 -3.63 -28.33 -20.01
C TRP A 466 -4.68 -28.62 -21.07
N TYR A 467 -5.90 -28.12 -20.82
CA TYR A 467 -7.05 -28.29 -21.68
C TYR A 467 -7.76 -26.95 -21.88
N ILE A 468 -8.31 -26.73 -23.07
CA ILE A 468 -9.33 -25.70 -23.32
C ILE A 468 -10.54 -26.35 -23.95
N ASP A 469 -11.73 -26.12 -23.40
CA ASP A 469 -12.99 -26.75 -23.82
C ASP A 469 -12.86 -28.27 -24.01
N ARG A 470 -12.21 -28.93 -23.05
CA ARG A 470 -11.91 -30.37 -23.03
C ARG A 470 -10.93 -30.85 -24.13
N GLN A 471 -10.37 -29.93 -24.93
CA GLN A 471 -9.31 -30.26 -25.88
C GLN A 471 -7.94 -30.11 -25.23
N PHE A 472 -7.14 -31.17 -25.25
CA PHE A 472 -5.78 -31.16 -24.76
C PHE A 472 -4.89 -30.21 -25.57
N LYS A 473 -4.06 -29.41 -24.89
CA LYS A 473 -3.15 -28.42 -25.50
C LYS A 473 -1.67 -28.68 -25.21
N GLY A 474 -1.34 -29.38 -24.14
CA GLY A 474 0.03 -29.78 -23.85
C GLY A 474 0.29 -30.05 -22.38
N THR A 475 1.57 -30.18 -22.02
CA THR A 475 2.01 -30.37 -20.64
C THR A 475 3.10 -29.38 -20.22
N THR A 476 3.18 -29.11 -18.92
CA THR A 476 4.27 -28.34 -18.29
C THR A 476 4.77 -29.06 -17.04
N GLN A 477 6.04 -28.87 -16.66
CA GLN A 477 6.64 -29.60 -15.53
C GLN A 477 7.42 -28.71 -14.57
N THR A 478 8.17 -27.72 -15.07
CA THR A 478 8.98 -26.81 -14.22
C THR A 478 8.41 -25.40 -14.16
N PHE A 479 8.01 -24.86 -15.31
CA PHE A 479 7.32 -23.58 -15.43
C PHE A 479 5.92 -23.88 -15.90
N HIS A 480 4.94 -23.76 -15.01
CA HIS A 480 3.53 -24.01 -15.32
C HIS A 480 2.90 -22.83 -16.06
N GLU A 481 3.48 -22.54 -17.22
CA GLU A 481 3.09 -21.48 -18.13
C GLU A 481 2.85 -22.09 -19.52
N MET A 482 1.67 -21.84 -20.09
CA MET A 482 1.31 -22.35 -21.40
C MET A 482 0.70 -21.26 -22.29
N GLN A 483 1.22 -21.15 -23.50
CA GLN A 483 0.64 -20.35 -24.57
C GLN A 483 -0.46 -21.15 -25.27
N ILE A 484 -1.70 -20.66 -25.24
CA ILE A 484 -2.84 -21.29 -25.91
C ILE A 484 -3.51 -20.26 -26.82
N SER A 485 -3.61 -20.59 -28.11
CA SER A 485 -4.40 -19.86 -29.09
C SER A 485 -5.84 -20.36 -29.09
N ALA A 486 -6.79 -19.44 -28.97
CA ALA A 486 -8.22 -19.75 -29.02
C ALA A 486 -9.00 -18.64 -29.73
N GLN A 487 -10.21 -18.98 -30.17
CA GLN A 487 -11.09 -18.04 -30.86
C GLN A 487 -11.70 -17.04 -29.86
N SER A 488 -12.36 -16.01 -30.37
CA SER A 488 -13.12 -15.11 -29.49
C SER A 488 -14.37 -15.82 -28.99
N GLY A 489 -14.69 -15.69 -27.71
CA GLY A 489 -15.83 -16.36 -27.08
C GLY A 489 -15.55 -16.80 -25.65
N TYR A 490 -16.52 -17.51 -25.08
CA TYR A 490 -16.37 -18.10 -23.75
C TYR A 490 -15.69 -19.47 -23.86
N HIS A 491 -14.67 -19.67 -23.03
CA HIS A 491 -13.90 -20.91 -22.98
C HIS A 491 -13.74 -21.38 -21.53
N TYR A 492 -13.57 -22.69 -21.34
CA TYR A 492 -13.12 -23.26 -20.07
C TYR A 492 -11.67 -23.73 -20.19
N ILE A 493 -10.79 -23.14 -19.37
CA ILE A 493 -9.43 -23.64 -19.20
C ILE A 493 -9.44 -24.60 -18.03
N THR A 494 -9.01 -25.83 -18.28
CA THR A 494 -8.89 -26.89 -17.28
C THR A 494 -7.43 -27.31 -17.20
N VAL A 495 -6.90 -27.44 -15.98
CA VAL A 495 -5.56 -27.97 -15.72
C VAL A 495 -5.66 -29.12 -14.74
N VAL A 496 -5.03 -30.23 -15.09
CA VAL A 496 -5.03 -31.49 -14.32
C VAL A 496 -3.58 -31.85 -13.98
N ASP A 497 -3.31 -32.37 -12.78
CA ASP A 497 -1.99 -32.93 -12.45
C ASP A 497 -1.93 -34.46 -12.58
N GLU A 498 -0.75 -35.05 -12.39
CA GLU A 498 -0.52 -36.50 -12.44
C GLU A 498 -1.31 -37.29 -11.39
N SER A 499 -1.78 -36.62 -10.34
CA SER A 499 -2.61 -37.19 -9.27
C SER A 499 -4.11 -37.03 -9.54
N GLY A 500 -4.51 -36.47 -10.69
CA GLY A 500 -5.90 -36.27 -11.08
C GLY A 500 -6.58 -35.08 -10.41
N ASN A 501 -5.85 -34.19 -9.74
CA ASN A 501 -6.43 -32.96 -9.21
C ASN A 501 -6.74 -32.01 -10.38
N GLU A 502 -7.96 -31.49 -10.43
CA GLU A 502 -8.41 -30.59 -11.50
C GLU A 502 -8.71 -29.18 -10.95
N ILE A 503 -8.23 -28.16 -11.67
CA ILE A 503 -8.74 -26.80 -11.56
C ILE A 503 -9.31 -26.35 -12.90
N SER A 504 -10.49 -25.74 -12.88
CA SER A 504 -11.15 -25.21 -14.08
C SER A 504 -11.60 -23.77 -13.89
N ARG A 505 -11.47 -22.95 -14.94
CA ARG A 505 -11.89 -21.55 -14.97
C ARG A 505 -12.58 -21.20 -16.28
N LYS A 506 -13.73 -20.53 -16.17
CA LYS A 506 -14.40 -19.89 -17.29
C LYS A 506 -13.70 -18.56 -17.61
N ILE A 507 -13.44 -18.31 -18.88
CA ILE A 507 -12.83 -17.10 -19.41
C ILE A 507 -13.60 -16.60 -20.63
N GLU A 508 -13.47 -15.31 -20.94
CA GLU A 508 -13.94 -14.70 -22.19
C GLU A 508 -12.72 -14.22 -22.98
N ILE A 509 -12.51 -14.74 -24.19
CA ILE A 509 -11.43 -14.30 -25.09
C ILE A 509 -11.99 -13.26 -26.06
N ILE A 510 -11.34 -12.11 -26.12
CA ILE A 510 -11.70 -10.97 -26.96
C ILE A 510 -10.52 -10.66 -27.89
N LYS A 511 -10.81 -10.51 -29.18
CA LYS A 511 -9.81 -10.19 -30.22
C LYS A 511 -9.57 -8.70 -30.37
#